data_AF-A0A163ENB7-F1
#
_entry.id   AF-A0A163ENB7-F1
#
_cell.length_a   1.000
_cell.length_b   1.000
_cell.length_c   1.000
_cell.angle_alpha   90.00
_cell.angle_beta   90.00
_cell.angle_gamma   90.00
#
_symmetry.space_group_name_H-M   'P 1'
#
loop_
_entity.id
_entity.type
_entity.pdbx_description
1 polymer ?
#
loop_
_entity_poly.entity_id
_entity_poly.type
_entity_poly.pdbx_seq_one_letter_code
_entity_poly.pdbx_strand_id
1 'polypeptide(L)' 'MTTLTTAKEKLCRSMLSKVGIYEKMLLAAQEDKDKQTIKNLSQQYTHLMNRLERLLCS' A
#
# COMPACT_ATOMS: atom_id res chain seq x y z
N MET A 1 18.41 10.74 -18.48
CA MET A 1 18.30 9.83 -17.32
C MET A 1 17.44 10.39 -16.17
N THR A 2 16.77 11.54 -16.34
CA THR A 2 16.06 12.26 -15.26
C THR A 2 14.54 12.05 -15.24
N THR A 3 13.90 11.77 -16.38
CA THR A 3 12.44 11.63 -16.47
C THR A 3 11.93 10.31 -15.89
N LEU A 4 12.72 9.23 -16.03
CA LEU A 4 12.40 7.89 -15.54
C LEU A 4 12.40 7.83 -14.01
N THR A 5 13.35 8.51 -13.37
CA THR A 5 13.46 8.62 -11.91
C THR A 5 12.30 9.43 -11.32
N THR A 6 11.93 10.57 -11.92
CA THR A 6 10.77 11.35 -11.45
C THR A 6 9.44 10.59 -11.59
N ALA A 7 9.28 9.79 -12.65
CA ALA A 7 8.09 8.96 -12.82
C ALA A 7 8.01 7.84 -11.76
N LYS A 8 9.13 7.16 -11.49
CA LYS A 8 9.24 6.15 -10.42
C LYS A 8 8.95 6.77 -9.04
N GLU A 9 9.53 7.93 -8.72
CA GLU A 9 9.31 8.63 -7.44
C GLU A 9 7.86 9.02 -7.22
N LYS A 10 7.19 9.59 -8.24
CA LYS A 10 5.76 9.94 -8.16
C LYS A 10 4.90 8.70 -7.91
N LEU A 11 5.23 7.60 -8.56
CA LEU A 11 4.49 6.34 -8.43
C LEU A 11 4.73 5.71 -7.04
N CYS A 12 5.95 5.71 -6.54
CA CYS A 12 6.28 5.27 -5.17
C CYS A 12 5.55 6.12 -4.12
N ARG A 13 5.53 7.46 -4.25
CA ARG A 13 4.78 8.34 -3.34
C ARG A 13 3.28 8.04 -3.35
N SER A 14 2.69 7.84 -4.54
CA SER A 14 1.28 7.47 -4.66
C SER A 14 0.98 6.14 -3.99
N MET A 15 1.86 5.15 -4.15
CA MET A 15 1.71 3.84 -3.50
C MET A 15 1.87 3.92 -1.98
N LEU A 16 2.88 4.63 -1.47
CA LEU A 16 3.05 4.85 -0.03
C LEU A 16 1.84 5.56 0.58
N SER A 17 1.24 6.53 -0.13
CA SER A 17 0.00 7.16 0.33
C SER A 17 -1.15 6.16 0.43
N LYS A 18 -1.27 5.21 -0.51
CA LYS A 18 -2.25 4.12 -0.42
C LYS A 18 -1.96 3.19 0.75
N VAL A 19 -0.71 2.81 1.00
CA VAL A 19 -0.31 2.00 2.19
C VAL A 19 -0.87 2.63 3.46
N GLY A 20 -0.62 3.92 3.69
CA GLY A 20 -1.11 4.63 4.88
C GLY A 20 -2.64 4.70 5.00
N ILE A 21 -3.38 4.65 3.88
CA ILE A 21 -4.84 4.55 3.90
C ILE A 21 -5.27 3.15 4.36
N TYR A 22 -4.65 2.09 3.83
CA TYR A 22 -4.95 0.71 4.23
C TYR A 22 -4.61 0.44 5.70
N GLU A 23 -3.52 1.01 6.22
CA GLU A 23 -3.17 0.91 7.65
C GLU A 23 -4.27 1.50 8.53
N LYS A 24 -4.76 2.70 8.20
CA LYS A 24 -5.88 3.33 8.93
C LYS A 24 -7.17 2.52 8.87
N MET A 25 -7.50 1.98 7.69
CA MET A 25 -8.68 1.12 7.53
C MET A 25 -8.55 -0.19 8.30
N LEU A 26 -7.35 -0.78 8.35
CA LEU A 26 -7.08 -1.98 9.13
C LEU A 26 -7.22 -1.72 10.63
N LEU A 27 -6.73 -0.58 11.13
CA LEU A 27 -6.90 -0.17 12.52
C LEU A 27 -8.39 -0.01 12.88
N ALA A 28 -9.15 0.72 12.05
CA ALA A 28 -10.59 0.88 12.26
C ALA A 28 -11.32 -0.48 12.25
N ALA A 29 -11.02 -1.34 11.29
CA ALA A 29 -11.63 -2.67 11.22
C ALA A 29 -11.25 -3.57 12.41
N GLN A 30 -10.06 -3.40 12.99
CA GLN A 30 -9.63 -4.08 14.22
C GLN A 30 -10.41 -3.57 15.44
N GLU A 31 -10.63 -2.26 15.55
CA GLU A 31 -11.47 -1.66 16.60
C GLU A 31 -12.91 -2.20 16.54
N ASP A 32 -13.47 -2.28 15.34
CA ASP A 32 -14.81 -2.81 15.08
C ASP A 32 -14.90 -4.35 15.14
N LYS A 33 -13.76 -5.04 15.29
CA LYS A 33 -13.64 -6.52 15.26
C LYS A 33 -14.23 -7.15 13.97
N ASP A 34 -14.26 -6.41 12.87
CA ASP A 34 -14.74 -6.89 11.58
C ASP A 34 -13.68 -7.79 10.90
N LYS A 35 -13.75 -9.08 11.23
CA LYS A 35 -12.82 -10.10 10.73
C LYS A 35 -12.82 -10.23 9.20
N GLN A 36 -13.96 -9.99 8.54
CA GLN A 36 -14.05 -10.11 7.10
C GLN A 36 -13.33 -8.94 6.41
N THR A 37 -13.57 -7.73 6.92
CA THR A 37 -12.88 -6.53 6.42
C THR A 37 -11.38 -6.58 6.70
N ILE A 38 -10.95 -7.03 7.89
CA ILE A 38 -9.52 -7.24 8.19
C ILE A 38 -8.88 -8.21 7.20
N LYS A 39 -9.52 -9.34 6.90
CA LYS A 39 -9.00 -10.32 5.93
C LYS A 39 -8.85 -9.72 4.53
N ASN A 40 -9.87 -9.00 4.06
CA ASN A 40 -9.85 -8.38 2.74
C ASN A 40 -8.77 -7.27 2.65
N LEU A 41 -8.71 -6.38 3.65
CA LEU A 41 -7.74 -5.29 3.69
C LEU A 41 -6.30 -5.79 3.82
N SER A 42 -6.05 -6.83 4.62
CA SER A 42 -4.72 -7.41 4.78
C SER A 42 -4.20 -8.02 3.47
N GLN A 43 -5.05 -8.72 2.71
CA GLN A 43 -4.68 -9.23 1.37
C GLN A 43 -4.32 -8.10 0.40
N GLN A 44 -5.12 -7.02 0.37
CA GLN A 44 -4.86 -5.87 -0.49
C GLN A 44 -3.59 -5.12 -0.06
N TYR A 45 -3.37 -4.98 1.24
CA TYR A 45 -2.16 -4.40 1.81
C TYR A 45 -0.90 -5.18 1.39
N THR A 46 -0.89 -6.51 1.55
CA THR A 46 0.23 -7.37 1.14
C THR A 46 0.50 -7.25 -0.37
N HIS A 47 -0.55 -7.24 -1.20
CA HIS A 47 -0.38 -7.07 -2.64
C HIS A 47 0.28 -5.72 -2.98
N LEU A 48 -0.12 -4.66 -2.28
CA LEU A 48 0.39 -3.32 -2.50
C LEU A 48 1.86 -3.18 -2.06
N MET A 49 2.23 -3.80 -0.94
CA MET A 49 3.63 -3.86 -0.46
C MET A 49 4.53 -4.64 -1.41
N ASN A 50 4.11 -5.82 -1.89
CA ASN A 50 4.88 -6.61 -2.87
C ASN A 50 5.11 -5.83 -4.17
N ARG A 51 4.10 -5.07 -4.61
CA ARG A 51 4.22 -4.24 -5.81
C ARG A 51 5.16 -3.05 -5.59
N LEU A 52 5.16 -2.46 -4.40
CA LEU A 52 6.07 -1.38 -4.03
C LEU A 52 7.52 -1.87 -3.95
N GLU A 53 7.74 -3.02 -3.32
CA GLU A 53 9.05 -3.68 -3.25
C GLU A 53 9.62 -3.91 -4.65
N ARG A 54 8.81 -4.48 -5.56
CA ARG A 54 9.23 -4.65 -6.96
C ARG A 54 9.62 -3.33 -7.62
N LEU A 55 8.90 -2.24 -7.38
CA LEU A 55 9.22 -0.94 -7.98
C LEU A 55 10.49 -0.30 -7.44
N LEU A 56 10.83 -0.57 -6.19
CA LEU A 56 12.04 -0.06 -5.53
C LEU A 56 13.28 -0.91 -5.85
N CYS A 57 13.10 -2.21 -6.04
CA CYS A 57 14.18 -3.17 -6.34
C CYS A 57 14.41 -3.40 -7.84
N SER A 58 13.60 -2.80 -8.73
CA SER A 58 13.77 -2.79 -10.20
C SER A 58 14.29 -1.46 -10.70
#